data_AF-A0AAU9UVT7-F1
#
_entry.id   AF-A0AAU9UVT7-F1
#
_cell.length_a   1.000
_cell.length_b   1.000
_cell.length_c   1.000
_cell.angle_alpha   90.00
_cell.angle_beta   90.00
_cell.angle_gamma   90.00
#
_symmetry.space_group_name_H-M   'P 1'
#
loop_
_entity.id
_entity.type
_entity.pdbx_description
1 polymer ?
#
loop_
_entity_poly.entity_id
_entity_poly.type
_entity_poly.pdbx_seq_one_letter_code
_entity_poly.pdbx_strand_id
1 'polypeptide(L)'
;MLFLDRSTRTENMSCESKKYFQIKMIIDKCKTVLILSSIVCTFGVLISLHKLLSHDVRLVKPFSPIPAGLYGTYLEPFIEESPPQAKKPDKARDAEAVVSLNAALEMKKIGKADKALKLFQHAFALSPKHADILNHYGEFLEETKKDVVKADQLYTLALTNYPDHTGALMNRQRTASIVENLDREMLRKIDEKRDTLLSIPENNAALCRAKKEAYFQHIYHTVAIEGNTMTLQQTRSILETRIAVAGKSVAEHNEILGLDAAMKYINQTLLYRLRDITMGDILEIHKRVLGHVDPVEGGQFRRTQVYVGGHIPPGPSEIQKLMTQFLEWLNSEDALELHPVRYAALAHYKLVYIHPFIDGNGRTSRLLMNLLLMQAGYPPVIIAKQHRHLYYQHLQTANEGDVRPFVRFIAQCTERTLNLYLWATSEYSPNIPAIGHPHILTGEGFEEELF
;
A
#
# COMPACT_ATOMS: atom_id res chain seq x y z
N MET A 1 -76.55 48.56 -49.99
CA MET A 1 -75.97 48.86 -48.67
C MET A 1 -76.45 47.78 -47.71
N LEU A 2 -75.52 47.18 -46.96
CA LEU A 2 -75.75 46.25 -45.83
C LEU A 2 -76.23 44.83 -46.15
N PHE A 3 -75.27 43.93 -46.36
CA PHE A 3 -75.37 42.55 -45.84
C PHE A 3 -74.25 42.37 -44.81
N LEU A 4 -74.70 42.20 -43.56
CA LEU A 4 -73.91 42.04 -42.35
C LEU A 4 -73.53 40.56 -42.14
N ASP A 5 -72.24 40.36 -41.84
CA ASP A 5 -71.71 39.63 -40.70
C ASP A 5 -72.29 38.23 -40.36
N ARG A 6 -71.59 37.18 -40.83
CA ARG A 6 -71.51 35.84 -40.18
C ARG A 6 -70.54 34.93 -40.95
N SER A 7 -69.24 35.01 -40.70
CA SER A 7 -68.32 33.92 -41.12
C SER A 7 -66.93 33.88 -40.46
N THR A 8 -66.56 34.80 -39.56
CA THR A 8 -65.17 34.92 -39.08
C THR A 8 -64.95 34.49 -37.62
N ARG A 9 -65.70 33.51 -37.10
CA ARG A 9 -65.55 33.08 -35.69
C ARG A 9 -65.38 31.59 -35.39
N THR A 10 -65.34 30.71 -36.38
CA THR A 10 -65.33 29.25 -36.10
C THR A 10 -64.01 28.53 -36.35
N GLU A 11 -63.00 29.14 -37.00
CA GLU A 11 -61.75 28.43 -37.32
C GLU A 11 -60.55 28.74 -36.40
N ASN A 12 -60.55 29.85 -35.66
CA ASN A 12 -59.44 30.18 -34.75
C ASN A 12 -59.49 29.51 -33.36
N MET A 13 -60.64 28.98 -32.93
CA MET A 13 -60.75 28.31 -31.62
C MET A 13 -60.17 26.88 -31.58
N SER A 14 -59.90 26.27 -32.74
CA SER A 14 -59.39 24.89 -32.87
C SER A 14 -57.88 24.79 -32.59
N CYS A 15 -57.10 25.82 -32.95
CA CYS A 15 -55.65 25.79 -32.86
C CYS A 15 -55.13 26.10 -31.44
N GLU A 16 -55.74 27.07 -30.76
CA GLU A 16 -55.37 27.41 -29.36
C GLU A 16 -55.74 26.30 -28.37
N SER A 17 -56.89 25.66 -28.54
CA SER A 17 -57.32 24.52 -27.73
C SER A 17 -56.37 23.32 -27.86
N LYS A 18 -55.89 23.04 -29.08
CA LYS A 18 -54.91 21.97 -29.33
C LYS A 18 -53.53 22.26 -28.73
N LYS A 19 -53.05 23.51 -28.82
CA LYS A 19 -51.80 23.93 -28.15
C LYS A 19 -51.91 23.85 -26.63
N TYR A 20 -53.04 24.28 -26.07
CA TYR A 20 -53.31 24.17 -24.64
C TYR A 20 -53.31 22.70 -24.17
N PHE A 21 -53.94 21.80 -24.93
CA PHE A 21 -53.93 20.36 -24.63
C PHE A 21 -52.54 19.73 -24.71
N GLN A 22 -51.72 20.09 -25.71
CA GLN A 22 -50.35 19.59 -25.81
C GLN A 22 -49.47 20.09 -24.65
N ILE A 23 -49.57 21.37 -24.29
CA ILE A 23 -48.81 21.94 -23.17
C ILE A 23 -49.24 21.29 -21.85
N LYS A 24 -50.55 21.10 -21.64
CA LYS A 24 -51.08 20.43 -20.45
C LYS A 24 -50.61 18.97 -20.35
N MET A 25 -50.58 18.25 -21.47
CA MET A 25 -50.08 16.87 -21.53
C MET A 25 -48.56 16.78 -21.24
N ILE A 26 -47.76 17.75 -21.68
CA ILE A 26 -46.32 17.80 -21.38
C ILE A 26 -46.10 18.11 -19.90
N ILE A 27 -46.85 19.07 -19.34
CA ILE A 27 -46.76 19.43 -17.92
C ILE A 27 -47.18 18.23 -17.04
N ASP A 28 -48.23 17.50 -17.41
CA ASP A 28 -48.65 16.31 -16.67
C ASP A 28 -47.58 15.22 -16.74
N LYS A 29 -46.95 14.98 -17.90
CA LYS A 29 -45.82 14.04 -18.00
C LYS A 29 -44.63 14.44 -17.12
N CYS A 30 -44.27 15.72 -17.09
CA CYS A 30 -43.19 16.21 -16.23
C CYS A 30 -43.53 16.08 -14.74
N LYS A 31 -44.79 16.35 -14.36
CA LYS A 31 -45.27 16.11 -12.99
C LYS A 31 -45.22 14.64 -12.62
N THR A 32 -45.61 13.75 -13.53
CA THR A 32 -45.54 12.29 -13.30
C THR A 32 -44.08 11.85 -13.08
N VAL A 33 -43.13 12.35 -13.87
CA VAL A 33 -41.70 12.03 -13.71
C VAL A 33 -41.15 12.54 -12.37
N LEU A 34 -41.48 13.77 -11.97
CA LEU A 34 -41.06 14.34 -10.67
C LEU A 34 -41.67 13.59 -9.47
N ILE A 35 -42.93 13.17 -9.59
CA ILE A 35 -43.60 12.37 -8.56
C ILE A 35 -42.95 10.99 -8.47
N LEU A 36 -42.67 10.33 -9.61
CA LEU A 36 -41.96 9.04 -9.64
C LEU A 36 -40.54 9.15 -9.07
N SER A 37 -39.76 10.19 -9.39
CA SER A 37 -38.42 10.36 -8.83
C SER A 37 -38.46 10.59 -7.32
N SER A 38 -39.44 11.34 -6.82
CA SER A 38 -39.65 11.57 -5.39
C SER A 38 -40.09 10.29 -4.66
N ILE A 39 -40.95 9.48 -5.28
CA ILE A 39 -41.36 8.17 -4.73
C ILE A 39 -40.17 7.19 -4.70
N VAL A 40 -39.35 7.15 -5.75
CA VAL A 40 -38.15 6.28 -5.78
C VAL A 40 -37.12 6.71 -4.72
N CYS A 41 -36.90 8.02 -4.54
CA CYS A 41 -36.03 8.53 -3.47
C CYS A 41 -36.60 8.20 -2.07
N THR A 42 -37.90 8.38 -1.85
CA THR A 42 -38.52 8.10 -0.54
C THR A 42 -38.54 6.60 -0.23
N PHE A 43 -38.78 5.73 -1.22
CA PHE A 43 -38.62 4.27 -1.07
C PHE A 43 -37.16 3.86 -0.84
N GLY A 44 -36.20 4.48 -1.52
CA GLY A 44 -34.78 4.25 -1.29
C GLY A 44 -34.36 4.59 0.14
N VAL A 45 -34.82 5.72 0.66
CA VAL A 45 -34.60 6.13 2.06
C VAL A 45 -35.32 5.18 3.03
N LEU A 46 -36.55 4.75 2.73
CA LEU A 46 -37.30 3.81 3.57
C LEU A 46 -36.67 2.41 3.62
N ILE A 47 -36.12 1.92 2.51
CA ILE A 47 -35.39 0.64 2.45
C ILE A 47 -34.09 0.75 3.25
N SER A 48 -33.38 1.88 3.15
CA SER A 48 -32.19 2.15 3.96
C SER A 48 -32.53 2.26 5.45
N LEU A 49 -33.64 2.92 5.82
CA LEU A 49 -34.11 3.02 7.20
C LEU A 49 -34.60 1.67 7.74
N HIS A 50 -35.29 0.88 6.92
CA HIS A 50 -35.75 -0.46 7.28
C HIS A 50 -34.56 -1.41 7.48
N LYS A 51 -33.53 -1.34 6.63
CA LYS A 51 -32.25 -2.06 6.82
C LYS A 51 -31.53 -1.63 8.10
N LEU A 52 -31.62 -0.35 8.46
CA LEU A 52 -31.06 0.19 9.71
C LEU A 52 -31.79 -0.34 10.96
N LEU A 53 -33.11 -0.53 10.86
CA LEU A 53 -33.98 -0.90 11.99
C LEU A 53 -34.18 -2.43 12.16
N SER A 54 -33.78 -3.26 11.20
CA SER A 54 -34.06 -4.72 11.21
C SER A 54 -32.87 -5.62 11.56
N HIS A 55 -31.70 -5.07 11.88
CA HIS A 55 -30.54 -5.88 12.30
C HIS A 55 -30.33 -5.85 13.82
N ASP A 56 -31.15 -6.63 14.54
CA ASP A 56 -30.87 -7.10 15.89
C ASP A 56 -30.40 -8.57 15.86
N VAL A 57 -29.10 -8.75 16.13
CA VAL A 57 -28.37 -9.92 16.69
C VAL A 57 -28.59 -11.34 16.08
N ARG A 58 -27.53 -11.85 15.44
CA ARG A 58 -26.78 -13.07 15.82
C ARG A 58 -25.46 -13.18 15.03
N LEU A 59 -24.37 -12.77 15.67
CA LEU A 59 -23.00 -12.89 15.16
C LEU A 59 -22.51 -14.35 15.23
N VAL A 60 -22.11 -14.90 14.09
CA VAL A 60 -21.14 -15.99 14.01
C VAL A 60 -19.97 -15.46 13.19
N LYS A 61 -18.79 -15.31 13.81
CA LYS A 61 -17.62 -14.64 13.25
C LYS A 61 -16.52 -15.62 12.83
N PRO A 62 -16.00 -15.49 11.60
CA PRO A 62 -14.56 -15.50 11.33
C PRO A 62 -14.12 -14.14 10.78
N PHE A 63 -13.00 -13.61 11.30
CA PHE A 63 -12.36 -12.33 10.94
C PHE A 63 -13.08 -11.04 11.39
N SER A 64 -13.13 -10.80 12.71
CA SER A 64 -12.90 -9.45 13.31
C SER A 64 -12.85 -9.53 14.85
N PRO A 65 -11.95 -8.78 15.53
CA PRO A 65 -11.99 -8.61 16.99
C PRO A 65 -13.19 -7.73 17.44
N ILE A 66 -13.67 -7.89 18.69
CA ILE A 66 -14.80 -7.13 19.32
C ILE A 66 -14.23 -6.23 20.45
N PRO A 67 -14.74 -5.00 20.67
CA PRO A 67 -14.39 -4.06 21.77
C PRO A 67 -15.17 -4.37 23.09
N ALA A 68 -14.89 -3.87 24.30
CA ALA A 68 -13.92 -2.93 24.86
C ALA A 68 -13.76 -3.24 26.36
N GLY A 69 -12.60 -2.88 26.92
CA GLY A 69 -12.41 -2.74 28.36
C GLY A 69 -10.96 -2.95 28.77
N LEU A 70 -10.20 -1.85 28.83
CA LEU A 70 -8.85 -1.71 29.42
C LEU A 70 -7.59 -2.10 28.63
N TYR A 71 -7.64 -2.35 27.33
CA TYR A 71 -6.42 -2.57 26.53
C TYR A 71 -6.05 -1.37 25.65
N GLY A 72 -4.93 -0.72 25.97
CA GLY A 72 -4.16 0.05 25.00
C GLY A 72 -3.66 -0.91 23.91
N THR A 73 -4.04 -0.67 22.67
CA THR A 73 -4.15 -1.68 21.62
C THR A 73 -2.84 -2.06 20.95
N TYR A 74 -1.92 -2.75 21.63
CA TYR A 74 -0.95 -3.66 20.98
C TYR A 74 -0.47 -4.71 21.99
N LEU A 75 -0.79 -5.98 21.70
CA LEU A 75 -0.35 -7.25 22.32
C LEU A 75 -1.13 -7.79 23.53
N GLU A 76 -1.69 -9.01 23.39
CA GLU A 76 -1.46 -10.24 24.20
C GLU A 76 -2.50 -11.36 23.87
N PRO A 77 -2.37 -12.63 24.34
CA PRO A 77 -1.58 -13.72 23.77
C PRO A 77 -2.45 -14.91 23.27
N PHE A 78 -1.89 -15.80 22.43
CA PHE A 78 -2.54 -17.06 22.00
C PHE A 78 -1.72 -18.28 22.48
N ILE A 79 -2.35 -19.21 23.19
CA ILE A 79 -1.92 -20.60 23.46
C ILE A 79 -3.18 -21.44 23.13
N GLU A 80 -3.23 -22.63 22.52
CA GLU A 80 -2.33 -23.78 22.39
C GLU A 80 -2.53 -24.46 21.02
N GLU A 81 -1.48 -24.55 20.22
CA GLU A 81 -1.14 -25.78 19.48
C GLU A 81 0.39 -25.81 19.43
N SER A 82 0.98 -26.95 19.80
CA SER A 82 2.42 -27.07 20.04
C SER A 82 3.20 -26.64 18.78
N PRO A 83 4.07 -25.61 18.87
CA PRO A 83 4.87 -25.21 17.73
C PRO A 83 5.79 -26.37 17.33
N PRO A 84 6.06 -26.57 16.03
CA PRO A 84 7.07 -27.53 15.60
C PRO A 84 8.37 -27.18 16.33
N GLN A 85 8.90 -28.16 17.07
CA GLN A 85 10.01 -27.98 18.02
C GLN A 85 11.01 -26.95 17.53
N ALA A 86 11.03 -25.79 18.21
CA ALA A 86 12.07 -24.80 18.01
C ALA A 86 13.43 -25.51 18.08
N LYS A 87 14.27 -25.32 17.07
CA LYS A 87 15.67 -25.78 17.12
C LYS A 87 16.23 -25.39 18.49
N LYS A 88 16.74 -26.38 19.23
CA LYS A 88 17.33 -26.16 20.56
C LYS A 88 18.24 -24.91 20.49
N PRO A 89 18.05 -23.93 21.39
CA PRO A 89 18.91 -22.76 21.43
C PRO A 89 20.35 -23.23 21.54
N ASP A 90 21.20 -22.68 20.66
CA ASP A 90 22.62 -22.93 20.70
C ASP A 90 23.16 -22.19 21.93
N LYS A 91 23.11 -22.85 23.09
CA LYS A 91 23.38 -22.26 24.42
C LYS A 91 24.71 -21.49 24.47
N ALA A 92 25.66 -21.87 23.63
CA ALA A 92 26.95 -21.19 23.50
C ALA A 92 26.81 -19.80 22.85
N ARG A 93 25.98 -19.65 21.81
CA ARG A 93 25.73 -18.37 21.14
C ARG A 93 24.95 -17.41 22.00
N ASP A 94 23.95 -17.91 22.73
CA ASP A 94 23.18 -17.07 23.66
C ASP A 94 24.06 -16.58 24.82
N ALA A 95 24.99 -17.41 25.32
CA ALA A 95 25.97 -16.99 26.32
C ALA A 95 26.90 -15.88 25.80
N GLU A 96 27.40 -16.00 24.57
CA GLU A 96 28.23 -14.97 23.93
C GLU A 96 27.45 -13.66 23.68
N ALA A 97 26.17 -13.77 23.30
CA ALA A 97 25.28 -12.63 23.11
C ALA A 97 25.06 -11.87 24.43
N VAL A 98 24.86 -12.58 25.55
CA VAL A 98 24.71 -11.98 26.89
C VAL A 98 26.02 -11.33 27.35
N VAL A 99 27.18 -11.93 27.08
CA VAL A 99 28.49 -11.30 27.36
C VAL A 99 28.63 -9.99 26.58
N SER A 100 28.24 -9.98 25.32
CA SER A 100 28.26 -8.79 24.46
C SER A 100 27.30 -7.71 24.95
N LEU A 101 26.11 -8.09 25.41
CA LEU A 101 25.14 -7.19 26.05
C LEU A 101 25.72 -6.54 27.30
N ASN A 102 26.31 -7.32 28.20
CA ASN A 102 26.93 -6.79 29.42
C ASN A 102 28.05 -5.79 29.09
N ALA A 103 28.88 -6.10 28.10
CA ALA A 103 29.91 -5.18 27.61
C ALA A 103 29.29 -3.88 27.02
N ALA A 104 28.16 -3.99 26.30
CA ALA A 104 27.44 -2.83 25.76
C ALA A 104 26.93 -1.91 26.88
N LEU A 105 26.33 -2.48 27.92
CA LEU A 105 25.83 -1.75 29.09
C LEU A 105 26.96 -1.04 29.85
N GLU A 106 28.11 -1.69 30.02
CA GLU A 106 29.29 -1.04 30.64
C GLU A 106 29.83 0.10 29.77
N MET A 107 29.90 -0.08 28.44
CA MET A 107 30.29 1.02 27.54
C MET A 107 29.29 2.19 27.58
N LYS A 108 27.98 1.90 27.71
CA LYS A 108 26.93 2.91 27.91
C LYS A 108 27.17 3.70 29.20
N LYS A 109 27.42 3.03 30.33
CA LYS A 109 27.71 3.67 31.62
C LYS A 109 28.97 4.55 31.59
N ILE A 110 29.99 4.15 30.84
CA ILE A 110 31.24 4.92 30.66
C ILE A 110 31.04 6.11 29.69
N GLY A 111 29.87 6.24 29.05
CA GLY A 111 29.57 7.30 28.09
C GLY A 111 30.13 7.06 26.68
N LYS A 112 30.60 5.84 26.37
CA LYS A 112 31.14 5.48 25.05
C LYS A 112 30.05 4.96 24.12
N ALA A 113 29.15 5.86 23.71
CA ALA A 113 27.95 5.55 22.92
C ALA A 113 28.22 4.73 21.65
N ASP A 114 29.23 5.08 20.84
CA ASP A 114 29.48 4.39 19.57
C ASP A 114 29.99 2.94 19.77
N LYS A 115 30.75 2.71 20.84
CA LYS A 115 31.19 1.35 21.20
C LYS A 115 30.02 0.54 21.75
N ALA A 116 29.17 1.15 22.58
CA ALA A 116 27.96 0.52 23.07
C ALA A 116 27.04 0.11 21.91
N LEU A 117 26.83 0.99 20.93
CA LEU A 117 26.01 0.70 19.74
C LEU A 117 26.52 -0.52 18.97
N LYS A 118 27.83 -0.59 18.69
CA LYS A 118 28.43 -1.74 17.98
C LYS A 118 28.27 -3.05 18.77
N LEU A 119 28.40 -3.00 20.10
CA LEU A 119 28.22 -4.16 20.97
C LEU A 119 26.74 -4.60 21.04
N PHE A 120 25.80 -3.67 21.09
CA PHE A 120 24.37 -3.99 20.98
C PHE A 120 24.02 -4.63 19.63
N GLN A 121 24.53 -4.07 18.54
CA GLN A 121 24.35 -4.64 17.19
C GLN A 121 24.94 -6.05 17.09
N HIS A 122 26.12 -6.27 17.69
CA HIS A 122 26.75 -7.59 17.75
C HIS A 122 25.93 -8.58 18.58
N ALA A 123 25.48 -8.19 19.78
CA ALA A 123 24.63 -9.01 20.63
C ALA A 123 23.31 -9.39 19.93
N PHE A 124 22.68 -8.43 19.24
CA PHE A 124 21.48 -8.67 18.44
C PHE A 124 21.75 -9.60 17.24
N ALA A 125 22.89 -9.46 16.56
CA ALA A 125 23.25 -10.36 15.46
C ALA A 125 23.49 -11.82 15.93
N LEU A 126 24.00 -12.00 17.14
CA LEU A 126 24.22 -13.32 17.75
C LEU A 126 22.91 -13.98 18.20
N SER A 127 22.03 -13.21 18.85
CA SER A 127 20.72 -13.70 19.32
C SER A 127 19.59 -12.69 19.04
N PRO A 128 19.04 -12.67 17.80
CA PRO A 128 18.06 -11.66 17.37
C PRO A 128 16.71 -11.71 18.09
N LYS A 129 16.40 -12.82 18.77
CA LYS A 129 15.12 -13.04 19.45
C LYS A 129 15.21 -12.90 20.96
N HIS A 130 16.38 -12.61 21.52
CA HIS A 130 16.58 -12.55 22.97
C HIS A 130 15.93 -11.29 23.57
N ALA A 131 14.99 -11.46 24.50
CA ALA A 131 14.20 -10.34 25.04
C ALA A 131 15.04 -9.25 25.73
N ASP A 132 15.98 -9.63 26.63
CA ASP A 132 16.80 -8.64 27.34
C ASP A 132 17.69 -7.81 26.40
N ILE A 133 18.26 -8.44 25.37
CA ILE A 133 19.08 -7.76 24.36
C ILE A 133 18.22 -6.74 23.62
N LEU A 134 17.03 -7.15 23.17
CA LEU A 134 16.08 -6.28 22.47
C LEU A 134 15.62 -5.11 23.35
N ASN A 135 15.26 -5.37 24.61
CA ASN A 135 14.81 -4.35 25.54
C ASN A 135 15.93 -3.33 25.84
N HIS A 136 17.10 -3.78 26.27
CA HIS A 136 18.20 -2.86 26.59
C HIS A 136 18.75 -2.12 25.37
N TYR A 137 18.70 -2.75 24.19
CA TYR A 137 19.05 -2.07 22.96
C TYR A 137 18.02 -0.97 22.62
N GLY A 138 16.73 -1.24 22.80
CA GLY A 138 15.67 -0.24 22.69
C GLY A 138 15.91 0.95 23.63
N GLU A 139 16.16 0.70 24.91
CA GLU A 139 16.41 1.74 25.91
C GLU A 139 17.62 2.61 25.54
N PHE A 140 18.69 1.98 25.03
CA PHE A 140 19.84 2.70 24.52
C PHE A 140 19.50 3.62 23.34
N LEU A 141 18.70 3.16 22.39
CA LEU A 141 18.28 3.95 21.23
C LEU A 141 17.41 5.14 21.63
N GLU A 142 16.50 4.97 22.58
CA GLU A 142 15.67 6.08 23.09
C GLU A 142 16.53 7.14 23.79
N GLU A 143 17.37 6.73 24.75
CA GLU A 143 18.12 7.67 25.59
C GLU A 143 19.25 8.36 24.82
N THR A 144 19.97 7.62 23.98
CA THR A 144 21.23 8.10 23.38
C THR A 144 21.05 8.59 21.94
N LYS A 145 20.18 7.93 21.16
CA LYS A 145 19.97 8.24 19.74
C LYS A 145 18.64 8.97 19.48
N LYS A 146 17.77 9.09 20.49
CA LYS A 146 16.41 9.64 20.36
C LYS A 146 15.57 8.94 19.29
N ASP A 147 15.90 7.70 18.95
CA ASP A 147 15.20 6.90 17.94
C ASP A 147 14.10 6.06 18.61
N VAL A 148 12.99 6.73 18.90
CA VAL A 148 11.81 6.11 19.55
C VAL A 148 11.15 5.08 18.65
N VAL A 149 11.20 5.27 17.33
CA VAL A 149 10.55 4.38 16.36
C VAL A 149 11.24 3.02 16.32
N LYS A 150 12.58 3.01 16.28
CA LYS A 150 13.35 1.76 16.30
C LYS A 150 13.34 1.11 17.68
N ALA A 151 13.34 1.89 18.75
CA ALA A 151 13.16 1.35 20.09
C ALA A 151 11.82 0.63 20.25
N ASP A 152 10.71 1.25 19.82
CA ASP A 152 9.38 0.62 19.84
C ASP A 152 9.33 -0.68 19.03
N GLN A 153 10.03 -0.74 17.89
CA GLN A 153 10.18 -1.97 17.10
C GLN A 153 10.92 -3.07 17.88
N LEU A 154 11.97 -2.73 18.61
CA LEU A 154 12.71 -3.70 19.42
C LEU A 154 11.87 -4.21 20.59
N TYR A 155 11.13 -3.34 21.29
CA TYR A 155 10.19 -3.77 22.33
C TYR A 155 9.08 -4.64 21.76
N THR A 156 8.60 -4.30 20.56
CA THR A 156 7.62 -5.10 19.84
C THR A 156 8.14 -6.50 19.55
N LEU A 157 9.35 -6.59 19.01
CA LEU A 157 9.98 -7.85 18.71
C LEU A 157 10.25 -8.66 19.99
N ALA A 158 10.64 -8.00 21.10
CA ALA A 158 10.84 -8.67 22.38
C ALA A 158 9.55 -9.34 22.85
N LEU A 159 8.43 -8.62 22.83
CA LEU A 159 7.13 -9.13 23.29
C LEU A 159 6.50 -10.15 22.34
N THR A 160 6.77 -10.09 21.04
CA THR A 160 6.37 -11.15 20.10
C THR A 160 7.02 -12.49 20.45
N ASN A 161 8.26 -12.48 20.94
CA ASN A 161 8.98 -13.70 21.34
C ASN A 161 8.73 -14.07 22.82
N TYR A 162 8.57 -13.09 23.70
CA TYR A 162 8.40 -13.23 25.15
C TYR A 162 7.33 -12.25 25.65
N PRO A 163 6.03 -12.62 25.59
CA PRO A 163 4.92 -11.73 25.95
C PRO A 163 4.99 -11.20 27.38
N ASP A 164 5.40 -12.03 28.34
CA ASP A 164 5.42 -11.70 29.77
C ASP A 164 6.63 -10.82 30.20
N HIS A 165 7.44 -10.33 29.24
CA HIS A 165 8.63 -9.56 29.56
C HIS A 165 8.26 -8.12 30.03
N THR A 166 8.29 -7.93 31.35
CA THR A 166 7.84 -6.70 32.03
C THR A 166 8.49 -5.41 31.53
N GLY A 167 9.81 -5.38 31.34
CA GLY A 167 10.54 -4.18 30.87
C GLY A 167 10.07 -3.72 29.50
N ALA A 168 10.09 -4.63 28.52
CA ALA A 168 9.58 -4.40 27.17
C ALA A 168 8.09 -4.00 27.16
N LEU A 169 7.25 -4.57 28.03
CA LEU A 169 5.83 -4.19 28.14
C LEU A 169 5.68 -2.73 28.58
N MET A 170 6.35 -2.34 29.67
CA MET A 170 6.30 -0.97 30.19
C MET A 170 6.85 0.05 29.17
N ASN A 171 8.00 -0.27 28.56
CA ASN A 171 8.61 0.57 27.54
C ASN A 171 7.70 0.73 26.33
N ARG A 172 7.11 -0.36 25.83
CA ARG A 172 6.18 -0.32 24.70
C ARG A 172 4.92 0.49 25.00
N GLN A 173 4.33 0.34 26.19
CA GLN A 173 3.16 1.12 26.57
C GLN A 173 3.43 2.63 26.50
N ARG A 174 4.64 3.05 26.85
CA ARG A 174 5.08 4.44 26.76
C ARG A 174 5.36 4.88 25.31
N THR A 175 6.04 4.06 24.51
CA THR A 175 6.44 4.43 23.14
C THR A 175 5.31 4.34 22.12
N ALA A 176 4.31 3.49 22.32
CA ALA A 176 3.27 3.21 21.33
C ALA A 176 2.52 4.46 20.87
N SER A 177 2.05 5.30 21.79
CA SER A 177 1.30 6.52 21.45
C SER A 177 2.19 7.57 20.77
N ILE A 178 3.46 7.66 21.16
CA ILE A 178 4.43 8.57 20.55
C ILE A 178 4.66 8.15 19.10
N VAL A 179 4.93 6.87 18.86
CA VAL A 179 5.18 6.33 17.52
C VAL A 179 3.93 6.43 16.64
N GLU A 180 2.74 6.21 17.18
CA GLU A 180 1.49 6.40 16.43
C GLU A 180 1.32 7.85 15.99
N ASN A 181 1.61 8.82 16.85
CA ASN A 181 1.56 10.24 16.50
C ASN A 181 2.61 10.61 15.45
N LEU A 182 3.82 10.06 15.54
CA LEU A 182 4.87 10.25 14.53
C LEU A 182 4.45 9.68 13.16
N ASP A 183 3.87 8.48 13.14
CA ASP A 183 3.38 7.86 11.91
C ASP A 183 2.24 8.68 11.29
N ARG A 184 1.30 9.17 12.12
CA ARG A 184 0.21 10.03 11.68
C ARG A 184 0.71 11.33 11.07
N GLU A 185 1.69 11.97 11.71
CA GLU A 185 2.28 13.22 11.21
C GLU A 185 3.05 13.00 9.90
N MET A 186 3.79 11.90 9.78
CA MET A 186 4.44 11.52 8.53
C MET A 186 3.42 11.38 7.39
N LEU A 187 2.31 10.68 7.61
CA LEU A 187 1.26 10.50 6.61
C LEU A 187 0.58 11.85 6.25
N ARG A 188 0.32 12.69 7.24
CA ARG A 188 -0.22 14.05 7.04
C ARG A 188 0.67 14.91 6.14
N LYS A 189 1.99 14.89 6.34
CA LYS A 189 2.95 15.61 5.47
C LYS A 189 2.95 15.09 4.04
N ILE A 190 2.74 13.79 3.84
CA ILE A 190 2.63 13.19 2.50
C ILE A 190 1.36 13.66 1.81
N ASP A 191 0.24 13.79 2.54
CA ASP A 191 -1.01 14.35 2.01
C ASP A 191 -0.85 15.79 1.54
N GLU A 192 -0.19 16.65 2.32
CA GLU A 192 0.08 18.04 1.93
C GLU A 192 0.87 18.11 0.61
N LYS A 193 1.85 17.23 0.43
CA LYS A 193 2.64 17.12 -0.81
C LYS A 193 1.81 16.60 -1.97
N ARG A 194 0.94 15.61 -1.74
CA ARG A 194 -0.01 15.12 -2.75
C ARG A 194 -0.93 16.25 -3.20
N ASP A 195 -1.53 16.98 -2.27
CA ASP A 195 -2.48 18.04 -2.58
C ASP A 195 -1.80 19.20 -3.33
N THR A 196 -0.55 19.51 -2.97
CA THR A 196 0.29 20.45 -3.72
C THR A 196 0.51 19.97 -5.15
N LEU A 197 0.84 18.69 -5.36
CA LEU A 197 1.03 18.12 -6.70
C LEU A 197 -0.28 18.14 -7.52
N LEU A 198 -1.42 17.83 -6.90
CA LEU A 198 -2.74 17.85 -7.54
C LEU A 198 -3.19 19.26 -7.95
N SER A 199 -2.69 20.30 -7.27
CA SER A 199 -2.96 21.69 -7.63
C SER A 199 -2.30 22.13 -8.94
N ILE A 200 -1.30 21.38 -9.42
CA ILE A 200 -0.57 21.69 -10.64
C ILE A 200 -1.43 21.28 -11.85
N PRO A 201 -1.65 22.17 -12.84
CA PRO A 201 -2.43 21.86 -14.03
C PRO A 201 -1.91 20.64 -14.79
N GLU A 202 -2.80 19.74 -15.22
CA GLU A 202 -2.42 18.50 -15.92
C GLU A 202 -1.68 18.75 -17.25
N ASN A 203 -1.91 19.90 -17.88
CA ASN A 203 -1.25 20.31 -19.12
C ASN A 203 0.13 20.95 -18.89
N ASN A 204 0.62 21.03 -17.65
CA ASN A 204 1.95 21.52 -17.35
C ASN A 204 3.01 20.62 -18.04
N ALA A 205 3.84 21.22 -18.90
CA ALA A 205 4.81 20.48 -19.70
C ALA A 205 5.88 19.76 -18.85
N ALA A 206 6.26 20.34 -17.70
CA ALA A 206 7.21 19.73 -16.78
C ALA A 206 6.59 18.52 -16.06
N LEU A 207 5.33 18.63 -15.64
CA LEU A 207 4.58 17.52 -15.05
C LEU A 207 4.42 16.36 -16.04
N CYS A 208 4.05 16.66 -17.29
CA CYS A 208 3.95 15.65 -18.35
C CYS A 208 5.29 14.92 -18.59
N ARG A 209 6.40 15.67 -18.61
CA ARG A 209 7.74 15.09 -18.73
C ARG A 209 8.09 14.22 -17.52
N ALA A 210 7.81 14.68 -16.30
CA ALA A 210 8.05 13.92 -15.08
C ALA A 210 7.23 12.62 -15.05
N LYS A 211 5.95 12.66 -15.44
CA LYS A 211 5.10 11.46 -15.57
C LYS A 211 5.69 10.45 -16.58
N LYS A 212 6.18 10.92 -17.74
CA LYS A 212 6.83 10.05 -18.73
C LYS A 212 8.12 9.43 -18.19
N GLU A 213 8.96 10.20 -17.50
CA GLU A 213 10.20 9.69 -16.91
C GLU A 213 9.92 8.65 -15.81
N ALA A 214 9.01 8.98 -14.89
CA ALA A 214 8.61 8.08 -13.80
C ALA A 214 8.05 6.75 -14.31
N TYR A 215 7.37 6.74 -15.46
CA TYR A 215 6.92 5.51 -16.11
C TYR A 215 8.07 4.55 -16.43
N PHE A 216 9.14 5.06 -17.06
CA PHE A 216 10.32 4.24 -17.37
C PHE A 216 11.08 3.81 -16.11
N GLN A 217 11.21 4.71 -15.14
CA GLN A 217 11.86 4.43 -13.85
C GLN A 217 11.12 3.34 -13.08
N HIS A 218 9.78 3.41 -13.03
CA HIS A 218 8.96 2.41 -12.37
C HIS A 218 9.19 1.02 -12.98
N ILE A 219 9.15 0.92 -14.31
CA ILE A 219 9.38 -0.35 -15.02
C ILE A 219 10.78 -0.90 -14.72
N TYR A 220 11.81 -0.06 -14.89
CA TYR A 220 13.20 -0.45 -14.63
C TYR A 220 13.39 -0.95 -13.19
N HIS A 221 12.92 -0.20 -12.19
CA HIS A 221 13.15 -0.54 -10.80
C HIS A 221 12.40 -1.79 -10.36
N THR A 222 11.14 -1.98 -10.79
CA THR A 222 10.36 -3.15 -10.37
C THR A 222 10.88 -4.46 -10.97
N VAL A 223 11.40 -4.47 -12.22
CA VAL A 223 12.03 -5.68 -12.78
C VAL A 223 13.43 -5.90 -12.21
N ALA A 224 14.17 -4.82 -11.93
CA ALA A 224 15.51 -4.93 -11.34
C ALA A 224 15.49 -5.47 -9.90
N ILE A 225 14.42 -5.23 -9.12
CA ILE A 225 14.22 -5.85 -7.80
C ILE A 225 14.13 -7.38 -7.91
N GLU A 226 13.56 -7.89 -9.00
CA GLU A 226 13.45 -9.34 -9.26
C GLU A 226 14.72 -9.93 -9.90
N GLY A 227 15.73 -9.11 -10.19
CA GLY A 227 17.03 -9.56 -10.70
C GLY A 227 17.28 -9.29 -12.18
N ASN A 228 16.37 -8.60 -12.88
CA ASN A 228 16.60 -8.18 -14.26
C ASN A 228 17.83 -7.26 -14.37
N THR A 229 18.71 -7.54 -15.33
CA THR A 229 20.03 -6.89 -15.48
C THR A 229 20.04 -5.74 -16.47
N MET A 230 18.89 -5.38 -17.07
CA MET A 230 18.78 -4.26 -17.99
C MET A 230 19.10 -2.93 -17.32
N THR A 231 19.77 -2.02 -18.02
CA THR A 231 19.93 -0.64 -17.55
C THR A 231 18.64 0.16 -17.79
N LEU A 232 18.51 1.29 -17.12
CA LEU A 232 17.40 2.22 -17.37
C LEU A 232 17.36 2.67 -18.84
N GLN A 233 18.50 2.96 -19.45
CA GLN A 233 18.58 3.38 -20.85
C GLN A 233 18.14 2.27 -21.81
N GLN A 234 18.56 1.02 -21.54
CA GLN A 234 18.13 -0.16 -22.30
C GLN A 234 16.61 -0.36 -22.17
N THR A 235 16.10 -0.28 -20.94
CA THR A 235 14.66 -0.38 -20.64
C THR A 235 13.86 0.66 -21.41
N ARG A 236 14.30 1.92 -21.40
CA ARG A 236 13.67 3.00 -22.16
C ARG A 236 13.68 2.71 -23.66
N SER A 237 14.83 2.33 -24.21
CA SER A 237 14.98 2.03 -25.64
C SER A 237 14.02 0.92 -26.09
N ILE A 238 13.87 -0.15 -25.29
CA ILE A 238 12.92 -1.24 -25.56
C ILE A 238 11.48 -0.71 -25.61
N LEU A 239 11.09 0.11 -24.65
CA LEU A 239 9.72 0.61 -24.53
C LEU A 239 9.33 1.61 -25.62
N GLU A 240 10.29 2.43 -26.06
CA GLU A 240 10.09 3.45 -27.09
C GLU A 240 10.21 2.87 -28.51
N THR A 241 11.23 2.05 -28.77
CA THR A 241 11.54 1.59 -30.15
C THR A 241 11.05 0.18 -30.44
N ARG A 242 10.77 -0.64 -29.40
CA ARG A 242 10.48 -2.08 -29.52
C ARG A 242 11.62 -2.89 -30.15
N ILE A 243 12.84 -2.34 -30.20
CA ILE A 243 14.03 -3.02 -30.71
C ILE A 243 14.71 -3.79 -29.55
N ALA A 244 15.14 -5.01 -29.84
CA ALA A 244 15.86 -5.84 -28.88
C ALA A 244 17.30 -5.33 -28.65
N VAL A 245 17.76 -5.45 -27.41
CA VAL A 245 19.13 -5.11 -26.98
C VAL A 245 20.01 -6.36 -27.11
N ALA A 246 21.07 -6.25 -27.92
CA ALA A 246 22.01 -7.33 -28.12
C ALA A 246 22.72 -7.75 -26.81
N GLY A 247 22.95 -9.06 -26.65
CA GLY A 247 23.67 -9.62 -25.50
C GLY A 247 22.85 -9.73 -24.20
N LYS A 248 21.54 -9.49 -24.26
CA LYS A 248 20.61 -9.63 -23.12
C LYS A 248 19.59 -10.74 -23.37
N SER A 249 19.06 -11.34 -22.31
CA SER A 249 18.14 -12.47 -22.47
C SER A 249 16.78 -12.01 -23.01
N VAL A 250 16.12 -12.85 -23.79
CA VAL A 250 14.76 -12.58 -24.30
C VAL A 250 13.76 -12.50 -23.14
N ALA A 251 13.95 -13.31 -22.09
CA ALA A 251 13.13 -13.27 -20.89
C ALA A 251 13.14 -11.87 -20.24
N GLU A 252 14.31 -11.26 -20.05
CA GLU A 252 14.42 -9.91 -19.48
C GLU A 252 13.71 -8.82 -20.32
N HIS A 253 13.72 -8.96 -21.65
CA HIS A 253 12.94 -8.07 -22.52
C HIS A 253 11.44 -8.28 -22.32
N ASN A 254 11.03 -9.54 -22.27
CA ASN A 254 9.62 -9.91 -22.12
C ASN A 254 9.05 -9.49 -20.76
N GLU A 255 9.86 -9.48 -19.70
CA GLU A 255 9.46 -8.91 -18.39
C GLU A 255 9.14 -7.42 -18.48
N ILE A 256 10.01 -6.65 -19.16
CA ILE A 256 9.82 -5.21 -19.37
C ILE A 256 8.54 -4.96 -20.18
N LEU A 257 8.33 -5.73 -21.25
CA LEU A 257 7.16 -5.61 -22.12
C LEU A 257 5.86 -6.05 -21.42
N GLY A 258 5.92 -7.10 -20.60
CA GLY A 258 4.78 -7.58 -19.82
C GLY A 258 4.32 -6.55 -18.79
N LEU A 259 5.27 -5.91 -18.12
CA LEU A 259 4.96 -4.85 -17.18
C LEU A 259 4.43 -3.57 -17.85
N ASP A 260 4.98 -3.18 -19.01
CA ASP A 260 4.44 -2.10 -19.84
C ASP A 260 2.98 -2.37 -20.24
N ALA A 261 2.68 -3.60 -20.66
CA ALA A 261 1.32 -4.02 -20.98
C ALA A 261 0.39 -3.95 -19.76
N ALA A 262 0.86 -4.39 -18.58
CA ALA A 262 0.09 -4.37 -17.34
C ALA A 262 -0.21 -2.94 -16.87
N MET A 263 0.78 -2.04 -16.92
CA MET A 263 0.58 -0.62 -16.56
C MET A 263 -0.39 0.09 -17.50
N LYS A 264 -0.30 -0.17 -18.82
CA LYS A 264 -1.26 0.38 -19.79
C LYS A 264 -2.68 -0.07 -19.49
N TYR A 265 -2.88 -1.35 -19.16
CA TYR A 265 -4.18 -1.89 -18.77
C TYR A 265 -4.72 -1.24 -17.49
N ILE A 266 -3.88 -1.07 -16.46
CA ILE A 266 -4.26 -0.37 -15.24
C ILE A 266 -4.74 1.05 -15.54
N ASN A 267 -3.95 1.82 -16.29
CA ASN A 267 -4.25 3.21 -16.61
C ASN A 267 -5.51 3.38 -17.48
N GLN A 268 -5.75 2.45 -18.40
CA GLN A 268 -6.85 2.54 -19.37
C GLN A 268 -8.16 1.93 -18.86
N THR A 269 -8.10 0.89 -18.03
CA THR A 269 -9.27 0.07 -17.67
C THR A 269 -9.62 0.16 -16.19
N LEU A 270 -8.64 0.20 -15.29
CA LEU A 270 -8.89 0.07 -13.85
C LEU A 270 -8.90 1.40 -13.11
N LEU A 271 -8.04 2.35 -13.50
CA LEU A 271 -7.80 3.58 -12.75
C LEU A 271 -9.08 4.41 -12.51
N TYR A 272 -9.93 4.56 -13.52
CA TYR A 272 -11.14 5.38 -13.44
C TYR A 272 -12.42 4.56 -13.19
N ARG A 273 -12.27 3.27 -12.88
CA ARG A 273 -13.42 2.39 -12.64
C ARG A 273 -13.92 2.56 -11.20
N LEU A 274 -15.16 3.03 -11.05
CA LEU A 274 -15.85 3.20 -9.76
C LEU A 274 -16.35 1.89 -9.12
N ARG A 275 -15.84 0.73 -9.55
CA ARG A 275 -16.29 -0.58 -9.07
C ARG A 275 -15.18 -1.25 -8.27
N ASP A 276 -15.59 -2.11 -7.35
CA ASP A 276 -14.75 -3.00 -6.56
C ASP A 276 -13.67 -3.70 -7.38
N ILE A 277 -12.51 -3.90 -6.74
CA ILE A 277 -11.44 -4.71 -7.29
C ILE A 277 -11.88 -6.17 -7.16
N THR A 278 -11.88 -6.88 -8.28
CA THR A 278 -12.32 -8.26 -8.39
C THR A 278 -11.13 -9.20 -8.53
N MET A 279 -11.39 -10.50 -8.34
CA MET A 279 -10.41 -11.54 -8.63
C MET A 279 -9.90 -11.45 -10.07
N GLY A 280 -10.83 -11.21 -11.01
CA GLY A 280 -10.51 -11.10 -12.43
C GLY A 280 -9.50 -9.99 -12.71
N ASP A 281 -9.59 -8.85 -12.01
CA ASP A 281 -8.65 -7.74 -12.20
C ASP A 281 -7.23 -8.13 -11.80
N ILE A 282 -7.06 -8.83 -10.66
CA ILE A 282 -5.74 -9.29 -10.19
C ILE A 282 -5.16 -10.33 -11.16
N LEU A 283 -5.99 -11.29 -11.62
CA LEU A 283 -5.56 -12.29 -12.60
C LEU A 283 -5.19 -11.65 -13.94
N GLU A 284 -5.92 -10.63 -14.37
CA GLU A 284 -5.70 -9.95 -15.66
C GLU A 284 -4.47 -9.02 -15.63
N ILE A 285 -4.16 -8.42 -14.47
CA ILE A 285 -2.86 -7.77 -14.20
C ILE A 285 -1.74 -8.82 -14.31
N HIS A 286 -1.85 -9.92 -13.55
CA HIS A 286 -0.82 -10.96 -13.51
C HIS A 286 -0.59 -11.59 -14.90
N LYS A 287 -1.66 -11.83 -15.66
CA LYS A 287 -1.61 -12.34 -17.03
C LYS A 287 -0.78 -11.45 -17.95
N ARG A 288 -0.84 -10.11 -17.80
CA ARG A 288 0.01 -9.20 -18.58
C ARG A 288 1.44 -9.20 -18.10
N VAL A 289 1.64 -9.19 -16.78
CA VAL A 289 2.98 -9.23 -16.16
C VAL A 289 3.77 -10.43 -16.67
N LEU A 290 3.17 -11.62 -16.64
CA LEU A 290 3.85 -12.85 -17.00
C LEU A 290 3.64 -13.29 -18.45
N GLY A 291 2.64 -12.75 -19.16
CA GLY A 291 2.18 -13.29 -20.45
C GLY A 291 3.21 -13.33 -21.58
N HIS A 292 4.25 -12.49 -21.53
CA HIS A 292 5.36 -12.55 -22.51
C HIS A 292 6.48 -13.51 -22.07
N VAL A 293 6.57 -13.85 -20.78
CA VAL A 293 7.62 -14.70 -20.20
C VAL A 293 7.12 -16.14 -20.12
N ASP A 294 5.96 -16.34 -19.48
CA ASP A 294 5.26 -17.60 -19.33
C ASP A 294 3.75 -17.40 -19.60
N PRO A 295 3.31 -17.55 -20.86
CA PRO A 295 1.90 -17.41 -21.22
C PRO A 295 1.00 -18.53 -20.68
N VAL A 296 1.58 -19.66 -20.24
CA VAL A 296 0.82 -20.79 -19.71
C VAL A 296 0.39 -20.50 -18.27
N GLU A 297 1.30 -20.01 -17.45
CA GLU A 297 1.03 -19.72 -16.03
C GLU A 297 0.48 -18.30 -15.81
N GLY A 298 0.56 -17.42 -16.81
CA GLY A 298 0.03 -16.07 -16.76
C GLY A 298 -1.46 -16.02 -16.43
N GLY A 299 -1.80 -15.37 -15.31
CA GLY A 299 -3.19 -15.22 -14.84
C GLY A 299 -3.79 -16.48 -14.20
N GLN A 300 -2.98 -17.48 -13.86
CA GLN A 300 -3.43 -18.70 -13.17
C GLN A 300 -2.79 -18.83 -11.80
N PHE A 301 -3.53 -19.35 -10.82
CA PHE A 301 -2.97 -19.67 -9.51
C PHE A 301 -1.99 -20.84 -9.59
N ARG A 302 -0.97 -20.81 -8.74
CA ARG A 302 -0.02 -21.91 -8.66
C ARG A 302 -0.71 -23.18 -8.14
N ARG A 303 -0.23 -24.31 -8.65
CA ARG A 303 -0.73 -25.66 -8.31
C ARG A 303 0.21 -26.41 -7.39
N THR A 304 1.39 -25.86 -7.14
CA THR A 304 2.46 -26.47 -6.36
C THR A 304 2.89 -25.56 -5.22
N GLN A 305 3.48 -26.17 -4.19
CA GLN A 305 4.06 -25.40 -3.08
C GLN A 305 5.39 -24.76 -3.50
N VAL A 306 5.67 -23.57 -2.98
CA VAL A 306 6.88 -22.79 -3.26
C VAL A 306 7.53 -22.32 -1.97
N TYR A 307 8.79 -21.88 -2.06
CA TYR A 307 9.58 -21.34 -0.95
C TYR A 307 10.15 -19.98 -1.35
N VAL A 308 9.91 -18.95 -0.54
CA VAL A 308 10.24 -17.56 -0.88
C VAL A 308 11.17 -16.99 0.19
N GLY A 309 12.47 -17.22 0.03
CA GLY A 309 13.46 -16.88 1.05
C GLY A 309 13.16 -17.60 2.36
N GLY A 310 12.86 -16.85 3.43
CA GLY A 310 12.48 -17.40 4.74
C GLY A 310 10.99 -17.67 4.92
N HIS A 311 10.15 -17.35 3.93
CA HIS A 311 8.70 -17.50 4.00
C HIS A 311 8.22 -18.77 3.27
N ILE A 312 7.30 -19.50 3.91
CA ILE A 312 6.55 -20.61 3.31
C ILE A 312 5.11 -20.14 3.16
N PRO A 313 4.67 -19.79 1.93
CA PRO A 313 3.31 -19.33 1.72
C PRO A 313 2.28 -20.46 1.91
N PRO A 314 0.99 -20.12 2.05
CA PRO A 314 -0.12 -21.07 2.19
C PRO A 314 -0.13 -22.17 1.13
N GLY A 315 -0.75 -23.32 1.41
CA GLY A 315 -0.82 -24.40 0.40
C GLY A 315 -1.66 -24.00 -0.83
N PRO A 316 -1.43 -24.59 -2.02
CA PRO A 316 -2.23 -24.31 -3.22
C PRO A 316 -3.75 -24.44 -3.02
N SER A 317 -4.18 -25.40 -2.20
CA SER A 317 -5.59 -25.63 -1.85
C SER A 317 -6.24 -24.49 -1.07
N GLU A 318 -5.44 -23.64 -0.40
CA GLU A 318 -5.92 -22.53 0.42
C GLU A 318 -5.97 -21.20 -0.34
N ILE A 319 -5.26 -21.10 -1.48
CA ILE A 319 -5.10 -19.85 -2.25
C ILE A 319 -6.46 -19.26 -2.60
N GLN A 320 -7.40 -20.06 -3.11
CA GLN A 320 -8.71 -19.57 -3.50
C GLN A 320 -9.45 -18.90 -2.34
N LYS A 321 -9.47 -19.56 -1.17
CA LYS A 321 -10.12 -19.04 0.04
C LYS A 321 -9.44 -17.76 0.52
N LEU A 322 -8.11 -17.75 0.58
CA LEU A 322 -7.34 -16.60 1.07
C LEU A 322 -7.44 -15.40 0.12
N MET A 323 -7.47 -15.63 -1.19
CA MET A 323 -7.69 -14.57 -2.17
C MET A 323 -9.11 -14.01 -2.11
N THR A 324 -10.12 -14.85 -1.84
CA THR A 324 -11.49 -14.35 -1.58
C THR A 324 -11.51 -13.47 -0.33
N GLN A 325 -10.93 -13.91 0.78
CA GLN A 325 -10.84 -13.13 2.01
C GLN A 325 -10.03 -11.84 1.83
N PHE A 326 -8.99 -11.90 1.00
CA PHE A 326 -8.21 -10.72 0.65
C PHE A 326 -9.06 -9.69 -0.09
N LEU A 327 -9.88 -10.11 -1.05
CA LEU A 327 -10.78 -9.23 -1.81
C LEU A 327 -11.93 -8.69 -0.94
N GLU A 328 -12.47 -9.51 -0.03
CA GLU A 328 -13.46 -9.06 0.95
C GLU A 328 -12.89 -7.94 1.83
N TRP A 329 -11.67 -8.11 2.33
CA TRP A 329 -10.98 -7.05 3.06
C TRP A 329 -10.69 -5.84 2.17
N LEU A 330 -10.18 -6.05 0.94
CA LEU A 330 -9.78 -4.98 0.02
C LEU A 330 -10.95 -4.04 -0.31
N ASN A 331 -12.18 -4.57 -0.39
CA ASN A 331 -13.38 -3.81 -0.69
C ASN A 331 -14.24 -3.52 0.57
N SER A 332 -13.72 -3.76 1.77
CA SER A 332 -14.43 -3.47 3.03
C SER A 332 -14.35 -1.99 3.41
N GLU A 333 -15.39 -1.47 4.04
CA GLU A 333 -15.42 -0.10 4.59
C GLU A 333 -14.24 0.16 5.53
N ASP A 334 -13.94 -0.80 6.42
CA ASP A 334 -12.79 -0.72 7.35
C ASP A 334 -11.46 -0.50 6.63
N ALA A 335 -11.26 -1.10 5.45
CA ALA A 335 -10.05 -0.92 4.66
C ALA A 335 -10.03 0.43 3.94
N LEU A 336 -11.19 0.91 3.49
CA LEU A 336 -11.34 2.22 2.83
C LEU A 336 -11.18 3.40 3.80
N GLU A 337 -11.46 3.21 5.09
CA GLU A 337 -11.20 4.20 6.13
C GLU A 337 -9.71 4.36 6.49
N LEU A 338 -8.87 3.39 6.10
CA LEU A 338 -7.43 3.51 6.31
C LEU A 338 -6.84 4.61 5.42
N HIS A 339 -5.81 5.29 5.93
CA HIS A 339 -5.04 6.21 5.12
C HIS A 339 -4.53 5.52 3.83
N PRO A 340 -4.65 6.13 2.63
CA PRO A 340 -4.41 5.43 1.36
C PRO A 340 -3.04 4.77 1.23
N VAL A 341 -1.98 5.44 1.72
CA VAL A 341 -0.62 4.85 1.78
C VAL A 341 -0.55 3.60 2.64
N ARG A 342 -1.22 3.60 3.80
CA ARG A 342 -1.28 2.43 4.69
C ARG A 342 -2.12 1.32 4.04
N TYR A 343 -3.26 1.66 3.47
CA TYR A 343 -4.12 0.74 2.75
C TYR A 343 -3.36 0.03 1.61
N ALA A 344 -2.69 0.79 0.74
CA ALA A 344 -1.92 0.25 -0.36
C ALA A 344 -0.74 -0.62 0.10
N ALA A 345 -0.02 -0.22 1.15
CA ALA A 345 1.06 -1.01 1.73
C ALA A 345 0.56 -2.35 2.31
N LEU A 346 -0.59 -2.34 3.00
CA LEU A 346 -1.19 -3.56 3.52
C LEU A 346 -1.71 -4.48 2.40
N ALA A 347 -2.31 -3.91 1.36
CA ALA A 347 -2.76 -4.67 0.19
C ALA A 347 -1.58 -5.36 -0.51
N HIS A 348 -0.48 -4.62 -0.70
CA HIS A 348 0.77 -5.16 -1.21
C HIS A 348 1.25 -6.34 -0.35
N TYR A 349 1.40 -6.12 0.96
CA TYR A 349 1.91 -7.13 1.89
C TYR A 349 1.04 -8.40 1.87
N LYS A 350 -0.28 -8.26 1.99
CA LYS A 350 -1.23 -9.38 2.00
C LYS A 350 -1.12 -10.23 0.72
N LEU A 351 -1.02 -9.60 -0.45
CA LEU A 351 -0.90 -10.34 -1.71
C LEU A 351 0.45 -11.06 -1.82
N VAL A 352 1.56 -10.43 -1.41
CA VAL A 352 2.88 -11.07 -1.38
C VAL A 352 2.90 -12.24 -0.38
N TYR A 353 2.23 -12.11 0.77
CA TYR A 353 2.15 -13.14 1.80
C TYR A 353 1.39 -14.39 1.32
N ILE A 354 0.24 -14.20 0.67
CA ILE A 354 -0.55 -15.30 0.07
C ILE A 354 0.25 -15.99 -1.03
N HIS A 355 1.01 -15.20 -1.81
CA HIS A 355 1.85 -15.67 -2.90
C HIS A 355 1.08 -16.57 -3.90
N PRO A 356 0.00 -16.08 -4.53
CA PRO A 356 -0.94 -16.93 -5.26
C PRO A 356 -0.42 -17.47 -6.60
N PHE A 357 0.66 -16.92 -7.16
CA PHE A 357 1.19 -17.26 -8.48
C PHE A 357 2.53 -18.01 -8.40
N ILE A 358 2.94 -18.69 -9.48
CA ILE A 358 4.24 -19.41 -9.53
C ILE A 358 5.43 -18.43 -9.60
N ASP A 359 5.24 -17.31 -10.30
CA ASP A 359 6.15 -16.17 -10.42
C ASP A 359 5.29 -14.90 -10.59
N GLY A 360 5.89 -13.71 -10.57
CA GLY A 360 5.21 -12.45 -10.83
C GLY A 360 4.54 -11.84 -9.61
N ASN A 361 4.53 -12.52 -8.45
CA ASN A 361 3.87 -12.05 -7.23
C ASN A 361 4.35 -10.65 -6.79
N GLY A 362 5.66 -10.42 -6.70
CA GLY A 362 6.21 -9.11 -6.32
C GLY A 362 5.80 -8.00 -7.29
N ARG A 363 5.89 -8.26 -8.60
CA ARG A 363 5.52 -7.31 -9.67
C ARG A 363 4.03 -6.98 -9.63
N THR A 364 3.17 -7.99 -9.51
CA THR A 364 1.71 -7.82 -9.40
C THR A 364 1.33 -7.06 -8.14
N SER A 365 1.94 -7.35 -6.99
CA SER A 365 1.66 -6.64 -5.73
C SER A 365 2.06 -5.18 -5.76
N ARG A 366 3.21 -4.84 -6.39
CA ARG A 366 3.62 -3.44 -6.59
C ARG A 366 2.69 -2.70 -7.56
N LEU A 367 2.20 -3.38 -8.61
CA LEU A 367 1.19 -2.81 -9.50
C LEU A 367 -0.16 -2.58 -8.81
N LEU A 368 -0.64 -3.54 -8.01
CA LEU A 368 -1.87 -3.38 -7.23
C LEU A 368 -1.75 -2.22 -6.24
N MET A 369 -0.63 -2.14 -5.51
CA MET A 369 -0.32 -1.02 -4.63
C MET A 369 -0.43 0.32 -5.37
N ASN A 370 0.19 0.43 -6.55
CA ASN A 370 0.17 1.66 -7.33
C ASN A 370 -1.20 1.97 -7.92
N LEU A 371 -2.01 0.97 -8.31
CA LEU A 371 -3.41 1.19 -8.68
C LEU A 371 -4.18 1.86 -7.53
N LEU A 372 -4.08 1.33 -6.31
CA LEU A 372 -4.78 1.88 -5.14
C LEU A 372 -4.33 3.31 -4.81
N LEU A 373 -3.03 3.56 -4.85
CA LEU A 373 -2.47 4.89 -4.64
C LEU A 373 -2.93 5.89 -5.70
N MET A 374 -2.94 5.48 -6.97
CA MET A 374 -3.38 6.34 -8.08
C MET A 374 -4.87 6.63 -8.03
N GLN A 375 -5.71 5.67 -7.61
CA GLN A 375 -7.13 5.90 -7.35
C GLN A 375 -7.36 6.93 -6.23
N ALA A 376 -6.44 7.00 -5.26
CA ALA A 376 -6.45 8.00 -4.18
C ALA A 376 -5.69 9.31 -4.52
N GLY A 377 -5.33 9.53 -5.80
CA GLY A 377 -4.70 10.77 -6.25
C GLY A 377 -3.19 10.88 -6.01
N TYR A 378 -2.51 9.81 -5.60
CA TYR A 378 -1.05 9.78 -5.49
C TYR A 378 -0.40 9.37 -6.81
N PRO A 379 0.84 9.82 -7.11
CA PRO A 379 1.59 9.28 -8.22
C PRO A 379 1.99 7.81 -7.99
N PRO A 380 2.26 7.03 -9.05
CA PRO A 380 2.76 5.67 -8.90
C PRO A 380 4.10 5.67 -8.18
N VAL A 381 4.18 4.94 -7.07
CA VAL A 381 5.35 4.89 -6.19
C VAL A 381 6.43 4.02 -6.78
N ILE A 382 7.67 4.50 -6.68
CA ILE A 382 8.86 3.80 -7.16
C ILE A 382 9.64 3.28 -5.96
N ILE A 383 9.70 1.94 -5.83
CA ILE A 383 10.63 1.28 -4.90
C ILE A 383 11.96 1.12 -5.64
N ALA A 384 12.96 1.90 -5.26
CA ALA A 384 14.26 1.89 -5.92
C ALA A 384 14.98 0.54 -5.71
N LYS A 385 15.69 0.06 -6.74
CA LYS A 385 16.39 -1.24 -6.70
C LYS A 385 17.48 -1.30 -5.61
N GLN A 386 18.04 -0.14 -5.28
CA GLN A 386 19.03 0.04 -4.22
C GLN A 386 18.44 -0.34 -2.85
N HIS A 387 17.13 -0.16 -2.67
CA HIS A 387 16.41 -0.52 -1.45
C HIS A 387 15.90 -1.96 -1.45
N ARG A 388 16.34 -2.82 -2.39
CA ARG A 388 15.91 -4.24 -2.47
C ARG A 388 16.10 -4.97 -1.14
N HIS A 389 17.24 -4.76 -0.48
CA HIS A 389 17.52 -5.36 0.84
C HIS A 389 16.50 -4.89 1.90
N LEU A 390 16.27 -3.58 2.01
CA LEU A 390 15.33 -3.00 2.98
C LEU A 390 13.91 -3.46 2.72
N TYR A 391 13.51 -3.54 1.45
CA TYR A 391 12.20 -4.05 1.04
C TYR A 391 11.94 -5.47 1.55
N TYR A 392 12.87 -6.41 1.31
CA TYR A 392 12.72 -7.78 1.81
C TYR A 392 12.84 -7.87 3.34
N GLN A 393 13.70 -7.05 3.95
CA GLN A 393 13.81 -6.99 5.41
C GLN A 393 12.48 -6.59 6.06
N HIS A 394 11.83 -5.54 5.56
CA HIS A 394 10.55 -5.10 6.11
C HIS A 394 9.41 -6.10 5.84
N LEU A 395 9.42 -6.81 4.71
CA LEU A 395 8.50 -7.92 4.47
C LEU A 395 8.72 -9.07 5.47
N GLN A 396 9.98 -9.38 5.80
CA GLN A 396 10.30 -10.37 6.82
C GLN A 396 9.82 -9.94 8.20
N THR A 397 10.03 -8.69 8.61
CA THR A 397 9.49 -8.14 9.86
C THR A 397 7.95 -8.18 9.90
N ALA A 398 7.31 -7.93 8.76
CA ALA A 398 5.86 -8.05 8.64
C ALA A 398 5.37 -9.50 8.84
N ASN A 399 6.10 -10.49 8.30
CA ASN A 399 5.81 -11.91 8.53
C ASN A 399 5.99 -12.31 10.00
N GLU A 400 6.90 -11.65 10.72
CA GLU A 400 7.14 -11.84 12.16
C GLU A 400 6.10 -11.13 13.05
N GLY A 401 5.18 -10.35 12.45
CA GLY A 401 4.00 -9.80 13.13
C GLY A 401 3.95 -8.28 13.19
N ASP A 402 5.00 -7.54 12.78
CA ASP A 402 4.97 -6.08 12.74
C ASP A 402 5.04 -5.54 11.31
N VAL A 403 3.89 -5.11 10.80
CA VAL A 403 3.74 -4.54 9.45
C VAL A 403 4.12 -3.06 9.38
N ARG A 404 4.27 -2.36 10.52
CA ARG A 404 4.47 -0.90 10.56
C ARG A 404 5.76 -0.46 9.86
N PRO A 405 6.91 -1.15 10.00
CA PRO A 405 8.12 -0.81 9.25
C PRO A 405 7.90 -0.85 7.72
N PHE A 406 7.13 -1.83 7.22
CA PHE A 406 6.79 -1.90 5.80
C PHE A 406 5.90 -0.72 5.37
N VAL A 407 4.90 -0.34 6.17
CA VAL A 407 4.06 0.83 5.91
C VAL A 407 4.89 2.11 5.86
N ARG A 408 5.80 2.32 6.82
CA ARG A 408 6.72 3.47 6.85
C ARG A 408 7.65 3.48 5.64
N PHE A 409 8.17 2.32 5.25
CA PHE A 409 9.00 2.20 4.06
C PHE A 409 8.26 2.61 2.78
N ILE A 410 7.01 2.16 2.61
CA ILE A 410 6.18 2.61 1.48
C ILE A 410 5.88 4.10 1.57
N ALA A 411 5.55 4.63 2.75
CA ALA A 411 5.33 6.06 2.97
C ALA A 411 6.55 6.91 2.57
N GLN A 412 7.76 6.49 2.96
CA GLN A 412 9.01 7.14 2.53
C GLN A 412 9.23 7.05 1.01
N CYS A 413 8.89 5.92 0.37
CA CYS A 413 8.96 5.81 -1.08
C CYS A 413 7.94 6.74 -1.77
N THR A 414 6.73 6.88 -1.21
CA THR A 414 5.71 7.81 -1.67
C THR A 414 6.18 9.26 -1.56
N GLU A 415 6.74 9.63 -0.41
CA GLU A 415 7.27 10.97 -0.17
C GLU A 415 8.40 11.31 -1.14
N ARG A 416 9.37 10.40 -1.34
CA ARG A 416 10.45 10.59 -2.33
C ARG A 416 9.89 10.78 -3.73
N THR A 417 8.89 9.98 -4.11
CA THR A 417 8.23 10.10 -5.41
C THR A 417 7.57 11.47 -5.55
N LEU A 418 6.77 11.91 -4.57
CA LEU A 418 6.15 13.24 -4.56
C LEU A 418 7.17 14.37 -4.64
N ASN A 419 8.27 14.30 -3.87
CA ASN A 419 9.35 15.28 -3.91
C ASN A 419 9.96 15.40 -5.31
N LEU A 420 10.15 14.27 -6.01
CA LEU A 420 10.68 14.28 -7.39
C LEU A 420 9.74 14.99 -8.36
N TYR A 421 8.43 14.74 -8.26
CA TYR A 421 7.42 15.43 -9.07
C TYR A 421 7.38 16.92 -8.78
N LEU A 422 7.27 17.30 -7.49
CA LEU A 422 7.22 18.70 -7.05
C LEU A 422 8.48 19.47 -7.45
N TRP A 423 9.65 18.86 -7.29
CA TRP A 423 10.92 19.42 -7.74
C TRP A 423 10.93 19.65 -9.24
N ALA A 424 10.54 18.65 -10.04
CA ALA A 424 10.53 18.74 -11.50
C ALA A 424 9.56 19.82 -12.03
N THR A 425 8.51 20.14 -11.27
CA THR A 425 7.51 21.16 -11.61
C THR A 425 7.80 22.54 -11.01
N SER A 426 8.79 22.68 -10.13
CA SER A 426 9.15 23.96 -9.53
C SER A 426 9.84 24.88 -10.54
N GLU A 427 9.37 26.13 -10.65
CA GLU A 427 10.05 27.17 -11.41
C GLU A 427 11.24 27.69 -10.59
N TYR A 428 12.45 27.67 -11.16
CA TYR A 428 13.70 28.11 -10.51
C TYR A 428 14.08 27.35 -9.22
N SER A 429 14.28 26.03 -9.32
CA SER A 429 14.85 25.27 -8.19
C SER A 429 16.31 25.68 -7.93
N PRO A 430 16.67 26.16 -6.71
CA PRO A 430 18.03 26.60 -6.42
C PRO A 430 19.03 25.44 -6.31
N ASN A 431 18.56 24.19 -6.20
CA ASN A 431 19.39 23.00 -6.09
C ASN A 431 18.88 21.88 -7.00
N ILE A 432 19.79 21.27 -7.76
CA ILE A 432 19.55 20.02 -8.48
C ILE A 432 19.77 18.88 -7.46
N PRO A 433 18.75 18.12 -7.04
CA PRO A 433 18.98 16.83 -6.41
C PRO A 433 19.49 15.92 -7.53
N ALA A 434 20.81 15.90 -7.69
CA ALA A 434 21.44 14.95 -8.58
C ALA A 434 21.00 13.56 -8.12
N ILE A 435 20.40 12.79 -9.02
CA ILE A 435 20.04 11.37 -8.86
C ILE A 435 21.30 10.48 -8.68
N GLY A 436 22.45 11.08 -8.35
CA GLY A 436 23.72 10.44 -8.00
C GLY A 436 24.35 10.95 -6.70
N HIS A 437 23.68 11.80 -5.90
CA HIS A 437 24.19 12.13 -4.57
C HIS A 437 23.98 10.93 -3.62
N PRO A 438 25.05 10.42 -2.97
CA PRO A 438 24.96 9.27 -2.06
C PRO A 438 23.90 9.46 -0.96
N HIS A 439 23.72 10.68 -0.46
CA HIS A 439 22.81 10.97 0.65
C HIS A 439 21.32 10.74 0.36
N ILE A 440 20.87 10.80 -0.90
CA ILE A 440 19.47 10.53 -1.28
C ILE A 440 19.23 9.03 -1.55
N LEU A 441 20.28 8.29 -1.90
CA LEU A 441 20.21 6.89 -2.32
C LEU A 441 20.66 5.88 -1.25
N THR A 442 21.38 6.32 -0.22
CA THR A 442 21.93 5.43 0.83
C THR A 442 21.10 5.45 2.11
N GLY A 443 20.17 6.40 2.28
CA GLY A 443 19.51 6.63 3.56
C GLY A 443 20.44 7.21 4.64
N GLU A 444 21.73 7.39 4.37
CA GLU A 444 22.65 8.10 5.25
C GLU A 444 22.46 9.61 5.05
N GLY A 445 21.67 10.22 5.93
CA GLY A 445 21.37 11.65 5.93
C GLY A 445 20.00 11.98 6.52
N PHE A 446 19.08 11.02 6.60
CA PHE A 446 17.77 11.22 7.23
C PHE A 446 17.75 10.97 8.74
N GLU A 447 18.84 10.47 9.33
CA GLU A 447 18.99 10.48 10.79
C GLU A 447 19.25 11.89 11.34
N GLU A 448 19.71 12.86 10.53
CA GLU A 448 20.07 14.21 11.02
C GLU A 448 19.00 15.31 10.82
N GLU A 449 17.97 15.10 10.00
CA GLU A 449 16.93 16.13 9.74
C GLU A 449 15.56 15.83 10.37
N LEU A 450 15.52 14.96 11.38
CA LEU A 450 14.36 14.76 12.25
C LEU A 450 14.62 15.16 13.72
N PHE A 451 15.66 15.98 13.95
CA PHE A 451 16.03 16.48 15.28
C PHE A 451 15.38 17.81 15.66
#